data_AF-A0A945ACG8-F1
#
_entry.id   AF-A0A945ACG8-F1
#
_cell.length_a   1.000
_cell.length_b   1.000
_cell.length_c   1.000
_cell.angle_alpha   90.00
_cell.angle_beta   90.00
_cell.angle_gamma   90.00
#
_symmetry.space_group_name_H-M   'P 1'
#
loop_
_entity.id
_entity.type
_entity.pdbx_description
1 polymer ?
#
loop_
_entity_poly.entity_id
_entity_poly.type
_entity_poly.pdbx_seq_one_letter_code
_entity_poly.pdbx_strand_id
1 'polypeptide(L)'
;IDDDPQLELVFCAEEQADIAGYRPINNQQNSEDERGATLGRLMVFDCKSLFVEWRSEQGLWAQSIVVGDLDDDGILEIALNTGFIVDATYQRVEWEFHGGFGEQIGYADVDGDGIPELIGEFRSTTRPRRFIRIFDVDLQSESFLSGR
;
A
#
# COMPACT_ATOMS: atom_id res chain seq x y z
N ILE A 1 12.90 0.64 5.61
CA ILE A 1 13.77 -0.13 4.70
C ILE A 1 15.04 0.66 4.58
N ASP A 2 15.86 0.51 5.61
CA ASP A 2 17.07 1.26 5.82
C ASP A 2 18.19 0.77 4.88
N ASP A 3 19.27 1.56 4.84
CA ASP A 3 20.44 1.29 3.99
C ASP A 3 21.27 0.08 4.46
N ASP A 4 20.82 -0.64 5.49
CA ASP A 4 21.55 -1.75 6.05
C ASP A 4 21.22 -3.06 5.28
N PRO A 5 22.17 -4.00 5.20
CA PRO A 5 22.02 -5.20 4.38
C PRO A 5 21.03 -6.22 4.97
N GLN A 6 20.35 -5.91 6.06
CA GLN A 6 19.46 -6.80 6.77
C GLN A 6 18.07 -6.77 6.16
N LEU A 7 17.37 -7.91 6.34
CA LEU A 7 15.99 -8.01 5.91
C LEU A 7 15.10 -7.26 6.88
N GLU A 8 14.14 -6.53 6.33
CA GLU A 8 13.06 -5.94 7.09
C GLU A 8 11.74 -6.65 6.81
N LEU A 9 10.85 -6.60 7.78
CA LEU A 9 9.49 -7.09 7.66
C LEU A 9 8.51 -5.92 7.66
N VAL A 10 7.72 -5.82 6.60
CA VAL A 10 6.68 -4.79 6.42
C VAL A 10 5.30 -5.42 6.52
N PHE A 11 4.44 -4.91 7.39
CA PHE A 11 3.05 -5.34 7.49
C PHE A 11 2.17 -4.28 8.13
N CYS A 12 0.85 -4.44 7.96
CA CYS A 12 -0.14 -3.63 8.64
C CYS A 12 -0.63 -4.34 9.91
N ALA A 13 -0.77 -3.58 11.01
CA ALA A 13 -1.32 -4.09 12.25
C ALA A 13 -2.09 -3.01 13.01
N GLU A 14 -2.83 -3.45 14.02
CA GLU A 14 -3.60 -2.60 14.92
C GLU A 14 -3.02 -2.73 16.34
N GLU A 15 -2.90 -1.62 17.07
CA GLU A 15 -2.44 -1.68 18.45
C GLU A 15 -3.54 -2.10 19.41
N GLN A 16 -3.21 -2.98 20.35
CA GLN A 16 -4.18 -3.52 21.31
C GLN A 16 -4.89 -2.42 22.14
N ALA A 17 -4.16 -1.34 22.45
CA ALA A 17 -4.73 -0.20 23.19
C ALA A 17 -5.80 0.55 22.37
N ASP A 18 -5.58 0.70 21.06
CA ASP A 18 -6.48 1.40 20.15
C ASP A 18 -7.75 0.56 19.91
N ILE A 19 -7.60 -0.76 19.80
CA ILE A 19 -8.71 -1.71 19.65
C ILE A 19 -9.70 -1.62 20.82
N ALA A 20 -9.20 -1.47 22.06
CA ALA A 20 -10.04 -1.41 23.24
C ALA A 20 -10.97 -0.18 23.27
N GLY A 21 -10.54 0.92 22.64
CA GLY A 21 -11.29 2.18 22.56
C GLY A 21 -12.20 2.31 21.34
N TYR A 22 -12.00 1.50 20.30
CA TYR A 22 -12.72 1.63 19.04
C TYR A 22 -14.23 1.40 19.18
N ARG A 23 -15.00 2.30 18.57
CA ARG A 23 -16.46 2.24 18.46
C ARG A 23 -16.84 2.40 16.99
N PRO A 24 -17.46 1.39 16.36
CA PRO A 24 -17.88 1.50 14.96
C PRO A 24 -18.98 2.54 14.81
N ILE A 25 -19.00 3.23 13.66
CA ILE A 25 -19.96 4.30 13.41
C ILE A 25 -21.36 3.73 13.09
N ASN A 26 -21.47 2.50 12.55
CA ASN A 26 -22.74 1.86 12.18
C ASN A 26 -22.82 0.35 12.52
N ASN A 27 -24.03 -0.17 12.74
CA ASN A 27 -24.29 -1.60 13.02
C ASN A 27 -24.43 -2.49 11.76
N GLN A 28 -24.30 -1.94 10.55
CA GLN A 28 -24.35 -2.71 9.31
C GLN A 28 -22.93 -3.01 8.86
N GLN A 29 -22.48 -4.22 9.18
CA GLN A 29 -21.22 -4.81 8.70
C GLN A 29 -20.02 -3.87 8.89
N ASN A 30 -19.48 -3.86 10.12
CA ASN A 30 -18.10 -3.43 10.35
C ASN A 30 -17.23 -4.22 9.37
N SER A 31 -16.86 -3.63 8.23
CA SER A 31 -15.87 -4.26 7.38
C SER A 31 -14.55 -4.15 8.12
N GLU A 32 -13.75 -5.20 8.05
CA GLU A 32 -12.35 -5.18 8.51
C GLU A 32 -11.63 -3.95 7.91
N ASP A 33 -12.08 -3.50 6.73
CA ASP A 33 -11.65 -2.30 6.04
C ASP A 33 -11.91 -1.00 6.80
N GLU A 34 -13.11 -0.76 7.37
CA GLU A 34 -13.38 0.48 8.13
C GLU A 34 -12.51 0.54 9.39
N ARG A 35 -12.33 -0.61 10.05
CA ARG A 35 -11.49 -0.70 11.24
C ARG A 35 -10.02 -0.50 10.87
N GLY A 36 -9.54 -1.12 9.80
CA GLY A 36 -8.21 -0.91 9.25
C GLY A 36 -7.96 0.55 8.89
N ALA A 37 -8.91 1.19 8.21
CA ALA A 37 -8.82 2.61 7.85
C ALA A 37 -8.82 3.57 9.05
N THR A 38 -9.29 3.10 10.22
CA THR A 38 -9.33 3.91 11.44
C THR A 38 -8.16 3.63 12.37
N LEU A 39 -7.74 2.37 12.51
CA LEU A 39 -6.80 1.92 13.54
C LEU A 39 -5.50 1.36 12.97
N GLY A 40 -5.52 0.92 11.72
CA GLY A 40 -4.41 0.24 11.10
C GLY A 40 -3.21 1.16 10.96
N ARG A 41 -2.03 0.60 11.17
CA ARG A 41 -0.74 1.24 10.99
C ARG A 41 0.13 0.38 10.11
N LEU A 42 0.94 1.01 9.28
CA LEU A 42 2.07 0.38 8.62
C LEU A 42 3.19 0.23 9.64
N MET A 43 3.78 -0.95 9.74
CA MET A 43 4.89 -1.24 10.65
C MET A 43 6.06 -1.83 9.89
N VAL A 44 7.26 -1.43 10.32
CA VAL A 44 8.54 -1.88 9.78
C VAL A 44 9.37 -2.43 10.94
N PHE A 45 9.86 -3.65 10.78
CA PHE A 45 10.63 -4.37 11.79
C PHE A 45 11.97 -4.83 11.24
N ASP A 46 13.00 -4.68 12.08
CA ASP A 46 14.29 -5.34 11.92
C ASP A 46 14.11 -6.86 12.11
N CYS A 47 14.43 -7.68 11.10
CA CYS A 47 14.27 -9.13 11.22
C CYS A 47 15.31 -9.83 12.11
N LYS A 48 16.42 -9.18 12.44
CA LYS A 48 17.46 -9.71 13.33
C LYS A 48 17.17 -9.42 14.78
N SER A 49 16.80 -8.18 15.11
CA SER A 49 16.50 -7.77 16.48
C SER A 49 15.03 -7.97 16.86
N LEU A 50 14.14 -8.08 15.87
CA LEU A 50 12.68 -8.15 16.01
C LEU A 50 12.09 -6.91 16.72
N PHE A 51 12.81 -5.78 16.68
CA PHE A 51 12.31 -4.51 17.15
C PHE A 51 11.58 -3.75 16.04
N VAL A 52 10.58 -2.97 16.44
CA VAL A 52 9.93 -1.99 15.56
C VAL A 52 10.94 -0.89 15.28
N GLU A 53 11.30 -0.71 14.02
CA GLU A 53 12.14 0.41 13.58
C GLU A 53 11.28 1.63 13.33
N TRP A 54 10.11 1.39 12.72
CA TRP A 54 9.15 2.45 12.45
C TRP A 54 7.71 1.94 12.44
N ARG A 55 6.79 2.86 12.75
CA ARG A 55 5.35 2.69 12.54
C ARG A 55 4.74 4.01 12.08
N SER A 56 3.75 3.93 11.21
CA SER A 56 2.99 5.10 10.78
C SER A 56 2.02 5.60 11.86
N GLU A 57 1.42 6.76 11.60
CA GLU A 57 0.15 7.13 12.21
C GLU A 57 -0.98 6.17 11.79
N GLN A 58 -2.11 6.25 12.48
CA GLN A 58 -3.31 5.48 12.13
C GLN A 58 -3.83 5.85 10.74
N GLY A 59 -4.41 4.87 10.05
CA GLY A 59 -5.07 5.04 8.76
C GLY A 59 -4.31 4.41 7.58
N LEU A 60 -3.06 4.02 7.77
CA LEU A 60 -2.30 3.26 6.78
C LEU A 60 -2.47 1.77 7.06
N TRP A 61 -3.24 1.11 6.21
CA TRP A 61 -3.55 -0.31 6.31
C TRP A 61 -3.64 -0.92 4.92
N ALA A 62 -3.53 -2.24 4.78
CA ALA A 62 -3.60 -2.92 3.51
C ALA A 62 -3.95 -4.40 3.67
N GLN A 63 -4.55 -5.00 2.65
CA GLN A 63 -4.62 -6.46 2.50
C GLN A 63 -3.56 -7.00 1.54
N SER A 64 -3.00 -6.14 0.68
CA SER A 64 -1.94 -6.47 -0.26
C SER A 64 -0.92 -5.33 -0.26
N ILE A 65 0.36 -5.69 -0.11
CA ILE A 65 1.49 -4.77 0.01
C ILE A 65 2.52 -5.20 -1.03
N VAL A 66 3.09 -4.24 -1.74
CA VAL A 66 4.33 -4.45 -2.51
C VAL A 66 5.36 -3.41 -2.10
N VAL A 67 6.62 -3.79 -2.28
CA VAL A 67 7.77 -2.95 -1.99
C VAL A 67 8.67 -2.97 -3.21
N GLY A 68 9.04 -1.79 -3.71
CA GLY A 68 9.89 -1.62 -4.89
C GLY A 68 10.21 -0.14 -5.09
N ASP A 69 11.22 0.14 -5.91
CA ASP A 69 11.49 1.48 -6.44
C ASP A 69 10.48 1.72 -7.56
N LEU A 70 9.42 2.47 -7.25
CA LEU A 70 8.22 2.62 -8.08
C LEU A 70 8.23 3.93 -8.89
N ASP A 71 9.13 4.86 -8.57
CA ASP A 71 9.29 6.13 -9.28
C ASP A 71 10.71 6.38 -9.82
N ASP A 72 11.61 5.39 -9.71
CA ASP A 72 12.99 5.40 -10.23
C ASP A 72 13.89 6.48 -9.59
N ASP A 73 13.63 6.85 -8.33
CA ASP A 73 14.47 7.77 -7.56
C ASP A 73 15.62 7.06 -6.80
N GLY A 74 15.63 5.73 -6.81
CA GLY A 74 16.61 4.88 -6.14
C GLY A 74 16.30 4.56 -4.68
N ILE A 75 15.15 5.01 -4.17
CA ILE A 75 14.56 4.67 -2.88
C ILE A 75 13.47 3.63 -3.12
N LEU A 76 13.13 2.86 -2.07
CA LEU A 76 12.02 1.92 -2.14
C LEU A 76 10.76 2.57 -1.60
N GLU A 77 9.65 2.31 -2.27
CA GLU A 77 8.32 2.69 -1.83
C GLU A 77 7.58 1.45 -1.33
N ILE A 78 6.68 1.67 -0.37
CA ILE A 78 5.73 0.70 0.13
C ILE A 78 4.36 1.08 -0.42
N ALA A 79 3.87 0.30 -1.39
CA ALA A 79 2.53 0.47 -1.92
C ALA A 79 1.52 -0.35 -1.13
N LEU A 80 0.45 0.32 -0.68
CA LEU A 80 -0.69 -0.26 0.02
C LEU A 80 -1.88 -0.28 -0.92
N ASN A 81 -2.49 -1.45 -1.13
CA ASN A 81 -3.60 -1.61 -2.09
C ASN A 81 -4.82 -0.73 -1.81
N THR A 82 -4.92 -0.20 -0.58
CA THR A 82 -5.94 0.74 -0.11
C THR A 82 -5.75 2.17 -0.61
N GLY A 83 -4.66 2.45 -1.34
CA GLY A 83 -4.47 3.70 -2.08
C GLY A 83 -3.33 4.57 -1.59
N PHE A 84 -2.34 4.03 -0.87
CA PHE A 84 -1.21 4.81 -0.37
C PHE A 84 0.10 4.31 -0.96
N ILE A 85 0.98 5.23 -1.36
CA ILE A 85 2.39 4.99 -1.63
C ILE A 85 3.19 5.72 -0.55
N VAL A 86 4.11 5.00 0.09
CA VAL A 86 4.91 5.51 1.21
C VAL A 86 6.38 5.34 0.89
N ASP A 87 7.13 6.42 0.92
CA ASP A 87 8.60 6.40 0.84
C ASP A 87 9.18 5.66 2.04
N ALA A 88 9.95 4.58 1.83
CA ALA A 88 10.43 3.74 2.91
C ALA A 88 11.59 4.36 3.71
N THR A 89 12.30 5.33 3.14
CA THR A 89 13.45 6.00 3.76
C THR A 89 12.99 7.17 4.63
N TYR A 90 12.20 8.08 4.05
CA TYR A 90 11.69 9.26 4.73
C TYR A 90 10.35 9.00 5.44
N GLN A 91 9.75 7.83 5.25
CA GLN A 91 8.58 7.37 5.99
C GLN A 91 7.38 8.32 5.83
N ARG A 92 7.21 8.85 4.61
CA ARG A 92 6.18 9.83 4.26
C ARG A 92 5.25 9.26 3.19
N VAL A 93 3.97 9.61 3.26
CA VAL A 93 3.04 9.35 2.15
C VAL A 93 3.42 10.28 1.01
N GLU A 94 3.65 9.70 -0.16
CA GLU A 94 3.97 10.44 -1.39
C GLU A 94 2.77 10.55 -2.31
N TRP A 95 1.94 9.51 -2.33
CA TRP A 95 0.70 9.51 -3.09
C TRP A 95 -0.45 8.89 -2.31
N GLU A 96 -1.60 9.57 -2.37
CA GLU A 96 -2.89 9.09 -1.88
C GLU A 96 -3.91 9.04 -3.02
N PHE A 97 -4.29 7.84 -3.42
CA PHE A 97 -5.33 7.56 -4.38
C PHE A 97 -6.57 6.96 -3.70
N HIS A 98 -7.56 7.81 -3.43
CA HIS A 98 -8.78 7.47 -2.68
C HIS A 98 -9.58 6.28 -3.23
N GLY A 99 -9.40 5.92 -4.50
CA GLY A 99 -10.07 4.78 -5.13
C GLY A 99 -9.43 3.43 -4.80
N GLY A 100 -8.26 3.41 -4.17
CA GLY A 100 -7.43 2.23 -3.98
C GLY A 100 -6.82 1.70 -5.27
N PHE A 101 -5.80 0.87 -5.12
CA PHE A 101 -5.10 0.20 -6.21
C PHE A 101 -5.65 -1.20 -6.50
N GLY A 102 -6.66 -1.70 -5.76
CA GLY A 102 -7.34 -2.96 -6.06
C GLY A 102 -7.38 -3.94 -4.87
N GLU A 103 -7.83 -5.17 -5.13
CA GLU A 103 -7.83 -6.27 -4.13
C GLU A 103 -6.43 -6.88 -3.96
N GLN A 104 -5.64 -6.92 -5.04
CA GLN A 104 -4.27 -7.40 -5.09
C GLN A 104 -3.45 -6.46 -5.95
N ILE A 105 -2.19 -6.24 -5.56
CA ILE A 105 -1.26 -5.41 -6.29
C ILE A 105 0.03 -6.17 -6.63
N GLY A 106 0.64 -5.78 -7.75
CA GLY A 106 1.96 -6.17 -8.22
C GLY A 106 2.58 -4.98 -8.92
N TYR A 107 3.84 -5.06 -9.35
CA TYR A 107 4.45 -4.02 -10.18
C TYR A 107 5.35 -4.63 -11.24
N ALA A 108 5.43 -3.94 -12.39
CA ALA A 108 6.32 -4.27 -13.50
C ALA A 108 6.36 -3.07 -14.46
N ASP A 109 7.50 -2.88 -15.11
CA ASP A 109 7.62 -1.99 -16.28
C ASP A 109 6.82 -2.57 -17.45
N VAL A 110 5.63 -2.02 -17.69
CA VAL A 110 4.69 -2.52 -18.71
C VAL A 110 4.79 -1.79 -20.04
N ASP A 111 5.35 -0.58 -20.07
CA ASP A 111 5.42 0.25 -21.26
C ASP A 111 6.85 0.42 -21.83
N GLY A 112 7.86 0.00 -21.06
CA GLY A 112 9.25 -0.10 -21.45
C GLY A 112 10.06 1.18 -21.27
N ASP A 113 9.61 2.11 -20.44
CA ASP A 113 10.33 3.36 -20.14
C ASP A 113 11.39 3.22 -19.04
N GLY A 114 11.39 2.09 -18.33
CA GLY A 114 12.33 1.77 -17.25
C GLY A 114 11.80 2.05 -15.85
N ILE A 115 10.63 2.68 -15.71
CA ILE A 115 9.96 2.95 -14.43
C ILE A 115 8.83 1.93 -14.27
N PRO A 116 8.81 1.11 -13.20
CA PRO A 116 7.77 0.09 -13.08
C PRO A 116 6.42 0.68 -12.69
N GLU A 117 5.37 0.33 -13.43
CA GLU A 117 4.01 0.67 -13.00
C GLU A 117 3.45 -0.26 -11.94
N LEU A 118 2.60 0.30 -11.08
CA LEU A 118 1.79 -0.46 -10.15
C LEU A 118 0.57 -1.05 -10.86
N ILE A 119 0.40 -2.37 -10.76
CA ILE A 119 -0.66 -3.13 -11.39
C ILE A 119 -1.66 -3.57 -10.33
N GLY A 120 -2.90 -3.12 -10.51
CA GLY A 120 -4.00 -3.36 -9.60
C GLY A 120 -5.03 -4.34 -10.14
N GLU A 121 -5.40 -5.36 -9.36
CA GLU A 121 -6.49 -6.28 -9.70
C GLU A 121 -7.82 -5.83 -9.06
N PHE A 122 -8.84 -5.62 -9.90
CA PHE A 122 -10.16 -5.16 -9.48
C PHE A 122 -11.24 -6.17 -9.81
N ARG A 123 -12.22 -6.29 -8.93
CA ARG A 123 -13.44 -7.05 -9.16
C ARG A 123 -14.57 -6.13 -9.58
N SER A 124 -15.25 -6.47 -10.68
CA SER A 124 -16.45 -5.74 -11.05
C SER A 124 -17.61 -6.07 -10.10
N THR A 125 -18.25 -5.04 -9.55
CA THR A 125 -19.43 -5.19 -8.68
C THR A 125 -20.69 -5.59 -9.47
N THR A 126 -20.70 -5.36 -10.78
CA THR A 126 -21.86 -5.59 -11.67
C THR A 126 -21.70 -6.81 -12.57
N ARG A 127 -20.49 -7.34 -12.73
CA ARG A 127 -20.20 -8.54 -13.53
C ARG A 127 -19.19 -9.42 -12.80
N PRO A 128 -19.28 -10.76 -12.86
CA PRO A 128 -18.34 -11.66 -12.18
C PRO A 128 -17.00 -11.78 -12.94
N ARG A 129 -16.39 -10.66 -13.30
CA ARG A 129 -15.09 -10.58 -13.99
C ARG A 129 -14.12 -9.76 -13.17
N ARG A 130 -12.87 -10.22 -13.14
CA ARG A 130 -11.72 -9.45 -12.68
C ARG A 130 -11.17 -8.65 -13.87
N PHE A 131 -10.59 -7.50 -13.59
CA PHE A 131 -9.90 -6.67 -14.56
C PHE A 131 -8.69 -6.02 -13.89
N ILE A 132 -7.69 -5.64 -14.68
CA ILE A 132 -6.51 -4.93 -14.17
C ILE A 132 -6.63 -3.44 -14.50
N ARG A 133 -6.06 -2.60 -13.64
CA ARG A 133 -5.73 -1.19 -13.90
C ARG A 133 -4.25 -1.00 -13.64
N ILE A 134 -3.66 -0.02 -14.29
CA ILE A 134 -2.23 0.25 -14.22
C ILE A 134 -2.07 1.68 -13.74
N PHE A 135 -1.14 1.91 -12.82
CA PHE A 135 -0.91 3.19 -12.19
C PHE A 135 0.57 3.53 -12.35
N ASP A 136 0.80 4.72 -12.88
CA ASP A 136 2.10 5.34 -12.96
C ASP A 136 2.33 6.10 -11.66
N VAL A 137 3.32 5.66 -10.88
CA VAL A 137 3.57 6.17 -9.53
C VAL A 137 4.31 7.50 -9.57
N ASP A 138 5.29 7.67 -10.47
CA ASP A 138 5.98 8.96 -10.69
C ASP A 138 4.99 10.05 -11.14
N LEU A 139 4.11 9.72 -12.11
CA LEU A 139 3.08 10.66 -12.56
C LEU A 139 1.87 10.76 -11.62
N GLN A 140 1.80 9.92 -10.58
CA GLN A 140 0.68 9.81 -9.64
C GLN A 140 -0.68 9.73 -10.36
N SER A 141 -0.76 8.89 -11.38
CA SER A 141 -1.92 8.82 -12.27
C SER A 141 -2.24 7.39 -12.73
N GLU A 142 -3.48 7.16 -13.16
CA GLU A 142 -3.80 5.91 -13.85
C GLU A 142 -3.21 5.95 -15.27
N SER A 143 -2.34 4.99 -15.57
CA SER A 143 -1.79 4.83 -16.91
C SER A 143 -2.84 4.18 -17.80
N PHE A 144 -3.20 4.88 -18.88
CA PHE A 144 -3.85 4.23 -20.00
C PHE A 144 -2.73 3.75 -20.90
N LEU A 145 -2.64 2.43 -21.13
CA LEU A 145 -1.83 1.84 -22.20
C LEU A 145 -2.31 2.41 -23.55
N SER A 146 -1.96 3.67 -23.85
CA SER A 146 -2.24 4.33 -25.10
C SER A 146 -1.08 3.95 -26.00
N GLY A 147 -1.28 2.87 -26.75
CA GLY A 147 -0.29 2.36 -27.68
C GLY A 147 0.25 3.49 -28.55
N ARG A 148 1.57 3.63 -28.56
CA ARG A 148 2.28 4.30 -29.65
C ARG A 148 2.40 3.39 -30.85
#